data_AF-A0A6B1EPH8-F1
#
_entry.id   AF-A0A6B1EPH8-F1
#
_cell.length_a   1.000
_cell.length_b   1.000
_cell.length_c   1.000
_cell.angle_alpha   90.00
_cell.angle_beta   90.00
_cell.angle_gamma   90.00
#
_symmetry.space_group_name_H-M   'P 1'
#
loop_
_entity.id
_entity.type
_entity.pdbx_description
1 polymer ?
#
loop_
_entity_poly.entity_id
_entity_poly.type
_entity_poly.pdbx_seq_one_letter_code
_entity_poly.pdbx_strand_id
1 'polypeptide(L)'
;MKCRDAITTGISHLAQNGLRAGLSILGILIGIASVLCMMAIGDGAKLLVADQVDKLGGANQFQFTTRYSIIRRGRRVWTKERFNLGDAHAIEAACPGVLYV
;
A
#
# COMPACT_ATOMS: atom_id res chain seq x y z
N MET A 1 -31.17 -40.13 -22.34
CA MET A 1 -32.06 -38.95 -22.26
C MET A 1 -31.15 -37.75 -22.04
N LYS A 2 -31.15 -36.80 -22.98
CA LYS A 2 -30.01 -35.92 -23.27
C LYS A 2 -29.97 -34.77 -22.27
N CYS A 3 -28.80 -34.41 -21.72
CA CYS A 3 -28.62 -33.27 -20.82
C CYS A 3 -29.22 -31.96 -21.35
N ARG A 4 -29.34 -31.84 -22.69
CA ARG A 4 -30.07 -30.76 -23.36
C ARG A 4 -31.51 -30.62 -22.86
N ASP A 5 -32.25 -31.73 -22.78
CA ASP A 5 -33.66 -31.74 -22.39
C ASP A 5 -33.82 -31.34 -20.92
N ALA A 6 -32.88 -31.74 -20.06
CA ALA A 6 -32.87 -31.35 -18.65
C ALA A 6 -32.64 -29.84 -18.47
N ILE A 7 -31.73 -29.24 -19.25
CA ILE A 7 -31.46 -27.80 -19.21
C ILE A 7 -32.67 -27.00 -19.72
N THR A 8 -33.28 -27.37 -20.84
CA THR A 8 -34.48 -26.67 -21.35
C THR A 8 -35.67 -26.79 -20.41
N THR A 9 -35.87 -27.96 -19.80
CA THR A 9 -36.96 -28.16 -18.84
C THR A 9 -36.70 -27.35 -17.55
N GLY A 10 -35.46 -27.32 -17.06
CA GLY A 10 -35.07 -26.53 -15.89
C GLY A 10 -35.26 -25.02 -16.07
N ILE A 11 -34.88 -24.47 -17.22
CA ILE A 11 -35.10 -23.05 -17.55
C ILE A 11 -36.60 -22.73 -17.60
N SER A 12 -37.40 -23.63 -18.16
CA SER A 12 -38.86 -23.46 -18.24
C SER A 12 -39.50 -23.41 -16.84
N HIS A 13 -39.05 -24.26 -15.91
CA HIS A 13 -39.51 -24.24 -14.52
C HIS A 13 -39.05 -22.99 -13.74
N LEU A 14 -37.86 -22.48 -14.05
CA LEU A 14 -37.35 -21.25 -13.44
C LEU A 14 -38.19 -20.03 -13.85
N ALA A 15 -38.62 -19.98 -15.12
CA ALA A 15 -39.51 -18.94 -15.65
C ALA A 15 -40.93 -19.00 -15.03
N GLN A 16 -41.45 -20.20 -14.73
CA GLN A 16 -42.74 -20.36 -14.05
C GLN A 16 -42.75 -19.83 -12.61
N ASN A 17 -41.60 -19.86 -11.93
CA ASN A 17 -41.44 -19.35 -10.56
C ASN A 17 -40.48 -18.15 -10.51
N GLY A 18 -40.66 -17.20 -11.42
CA GLY A 18 -39.74 -16.07 -11.61
C GLY A 18 -39.48 -15.22 -10.36
N LEU A 19 -40.47 -15.09 -9.46
CA LEU A 19 -40.34 -14.29 -8.24
C LEU A 19 -39.41 -14.97 -7.21
N ARG A 20 -39.55 -16.28 -7.02
CA ARG A 20 -38.69 -17.07 -6.10
C ARG A 20 -37.28 -17.25 -6.67
N ALA A 21 -37.19 -17.55 -7.97
CA ALA A 21 -35.92 -17.69 -8.66
C ALA A 21 -35.15 -16.36 -8.67
N GLY A 22 -35.82 -15.26 -9.01
CA GLY A 22 -35.24 -13.92 -9.02
C GLY A 22 -34.71 -13.50 -7.65
N LEU A 23 -35.48 -13.72 -6.58
CA LEU A 23 -35.05 -13.35 -5.23
C LEU A 23 -33.84 -14.16 -4.75
N SER A 24 -33.75 -15.45 -5.10
CA SER A 24 -32.57 -16.28 -4.79
C SER A 24 -31.32 -15.80 -5.55
N ILE A 25 -31.46 -15.49 -6.83
CA ILE A 25 -30.35 -14.99 -7.65
C ILE A 25 -29.89 -13.63 -7.13
N LEU A 26 -30.83 -12.74 -6.78
CA LEU A 26 -30.53 -11.43 -6.21
C LEU A 26 -29.75 -11.56 -4.90
N GLY A 27 -30.14 -12.48 -4.03
CA GLY A 27 -29.43 -12.73 -2.77
C GLY A 27 -27.98 -13.17 -2.98
N ILE A 28 -27.73 -14.09 -3.91
CA ILE A 28 -26.37 -14.53 -4.27
C ILE A 28 -25.56 -13.36 -4.83
N LEU A 29 -26.18 -12.54 -5.67
CA LEU A 29 -25.52 -11.41 -6.33
C LEU A 29 -25.11 -10.33 -5.32
N ILE A 30 -26.00 -9.97 -4.38
CA ILE A 30 -25.70 -9.03 -3.30
C ILE A 30 -24.64 -9.62 -2.35
N GLY A 31 -24.73 -10.91 -2.03
CA GLY A 31 -23.76 -11.59 -1.16
C GLY A 31 -22.34 -11.54 -1.72
N ILE A 32 -22.17 -11.92 -2.99
CA ILE A 32 -20.86 -11.90 -3.66
C ILE A 32 -20.38 -10.44 -3.84
N ALA A 33 -21.26 -9.52 -4.21
CA ALA A 33 -20.90 -8.12 -4.43
C ALA A 33 -20.40 -7.44 -3.14
N SER A 34 -21.04 -7.68 -2.00
CA SER A 34 -20.63 -7.12 -0.70
C SER A 34 -19.21 -7.55 -0.31
N VAL A 35 -18.91 -8.84 -0.47
CA VAL A 35 -17.59 -9.40 -0.16
C VAL A 35 -16.52 -8.86 -1.11
N LEU A 36 -16.79 -8.85 -2.42
CA LEU A 36 -15.88 -8.28 -3.43
C LEU A 36 -15.57 -6.80 -3.16
N CYS A 37 -16.60 -6.03 -2.79
CA CYS A 37 -16.45 -4.60 -2.52
C CYS A 37 -15.56 -4.37 -1.30
N MET A 38 -15.79 -5.09 -0.18
CA MET A 38 -14.92 -4.99 0.99
C MET A 38 -13.48 -5.42 0.70
N MET A 39 -13.26 -6.47 -0.10
CA MET A 39 -11.92 -6.91 -0.50
C MET A 39 -11.20 -5.83 -1.31
N ALA A 40 -11.86 -5.27 -2.33
CA ALA A 40 -11.29 -4.22 -3.17
C ALA A 40 -10.95 -2.95 -2.37
N ILE A 41 -11.82 -2.55 -1.44
CA ILE A 41 -11.57 -1.43 -0.54
C ILE A 41 -10.38 -1.72 0.36
N GLY A 42 -10.30 -2.92 0.94
CA GLY A 42 -9.21 -3.33 1.83
C GLY A 42 -7.86 -3.28 1.14
N ASP A 43 -7.75 -3.81 -0.07
CA ASP A 43 -6.50 -3.82 -0.82
C ASP A 43 -6.12 -2.43 -1.35
N GLY A 44 -7.09 -1.64 -1.80
CA GLY A 44 -6.87 -0.24 -2.17
C GLY A 44 -6.40 0.62 -0.99
N ALA A 45 -6.99 0.45 0.19
CA ALA A 45 -6.61 1.16 1.40
C ALA A 45 -5.19 0.81 1.84
N LYS A 46 -4.80 -0.47 1.79
CA LYS A 46 -3.42 -0.90 2.11
C LYS A 46 -2.41 -0.24 1.18
N LEU A 47 -2.70 -0.16 -0.12
CA LEU A 47 -1.80 0.45 -1.09
C LEU A 47 -1.65 1.95 -0.86
N LEU A 48 -2.74 2.65 -0.55
CA LEU A 48 -2.71 4.07 -0.20
C LEU A 48 -1.93 4.33 1.08
N VAL A 49 -2.13 3.50 2.12
CA VAL A 49 -1.39 3.62 3.38
C VAL A 49 0.10 3.32 3.16
N ALA A 50 0.44 2.31 2.35
CA ALA A 50 1.83 2.02 2.03
C ALA A 50 2.51 3.20 1.32
N ASP A 51 1.87 3.81 0.32
CA ASP A 51 2.38 5.00 -0.37
C ASP A 51 2.52 6.21 0.57
N GLN A 52 1.56 6.40 1.48
CA GLN A 52 1.65 7.45 2.50
C GLN A 52 2.78 7.20 3.51
N VAL A 53 2.98 5.96 3.93
CA VAL A 53 4.05 5.57 4.85
C VAL A 53 5.42 5.73 4.18
N ASP A 54 5.55 5.36 2.92
CA ASP A 54 6.78 5.57 2.13
C ASP A 54 7.09 7.07 2.00
N LYS A 55 6.08 7.91 1.77
CA LYS A 55 6.21 9.38 1.74
C LYS A 55 6.54 10.00 3.09
N LEU A 56 6.02 9.45 4.18
CA LEU A 56 6.34 9.88 5.54
C LEU A 56 7.77 9.49 5.95
N GLY A 57 8.47 8.70 5.13
CA GLY A 57 9.93 8.79 5.05
C GLY A 57 10.68 8.15 6.22
N GLY A 58 10.17 7.07 6.80
CA GLY A 58 10.91 6.34 7.84
C GLY A 58 12.19 5.67 7.34
N ALA A 59 12.18 5.17 6.10
CA ALA A 59 13.31 4.41 5.54
C ALA A 59 14.34 5.25 4.78
N ASN A 60 13.98 6.48 4.34
CA ASN A 60 14.84 7.32 3.50
C ASN A 60 15.31 8.62 4.19
N GLN A 61 15.07 8.75 5.49
CA GLN A 61 15.59 9.87 6.29
C GLN A 61 16.95 9.51 6.89
N PHE A 62 18.01 10.09 6.32
CA PHE A 62 19.36 9.99 6.86
C PHE A 62 19.65 11.22 7.72
N GLN A 63 19.70 11.03 9.04
CA GLN A 63 20.05 12.09 9.98
C GLN A 63 21.55 12.06 10.28
N PHE A 64 22.31 13.03 9.75
CA PHE A 64 23.71 13.21 10.10
C PHE A 64 23.83 14.11 11.33
N THR A 65 24.37 13.58 12.43
CA THR A 65 24.67 14.35 13.64
C THR A 65 26.18 14.46 13.82
N THR A 66 26.69 15.68 14.03
CA THR A 66 28.11 15.88 14.36
C THR A 66 28.31 15.64 15.86
N ARG A 67 29.35 14.88 16.20
CA ARG A 67 29.65 14.56 17.59
C ARG A 67 30.48 15.69 18.19
N TYR A 68 29.85 16.50 19.05
CA TYR A 68 30.44 17.71 19.63
C TYR A 68 31.73 17.47 20.45
N SER A 69 31.94 16.26 21.01
CA SER A 69 33.23 15.90 21.62
C SER A 69 33.59 14.43 21.37
N ILE A 70 34.87 14.19 21.13
CA ILE A 70 35.45 12.85 20.99
C ILE A 70 36.54 12.64 22.04
N ILE A 71 36.66 11.42 22.55
CA ILE A 71 37.74 11.05 23.47
C ILE A 71 38.88 10.51 22.61
N ARG A 72 39.98 11.27 22.50
CA ARG A 72 41.23 10.79 21.90
C ARG A 72 42.29 10.67 22.98
N ARG A 73 42.91 9.48 23.09
CA ARG A 73 43.99 9.19 24.06
C ARG A 73 43.66 9.67 25.50
N GLY A 74 42.47 9.32 26.00
CA GLY A 74 42.05 9.64 27.37
C GLY A 74 41.70 11.11 27.66
N ARG A 75 41.77 12.01 26.67
CA ARG A 75 41.39 13.42 26.82
C ARG A 75 40.13 13.72 25.99
N ARG A 76 39.18 14.44 26.59
CA ARG A 76 37.97 14.94 25.89
C ARG A 76 38.37 16.14 25.04
N VAL A 77 38.29 16.00 23.72
CA VAL A 77 38.63 17.05 22.75
C VAL A 77 37.34 17.54 22.10
N TRP A 78 37.16 18.86 22.07
CA TRP A 78 36.07 19.51 21.36
C TRP A 78 36.31 19.41 19.85
N THR A 79 35.35 18.84 19.13
CA THR A 79 35.40 18.73 17.68
C THR A 79 34.91 20.04 17.06
N LYS A 80 35.66 20.57 16.08
CA LYS A 80 35.27 21.75 15.28
C LYS A 80 34.53 21.40 13.98
N GLU A 81 34.20 20.13 13.76
CA GLU A 81 33.51 19.67 12.55
C GLU A 81 32.08 20.22 12.54
N ARG A 82 31.87 21.23 11.70
CA ARG A 82 30.58 21.81 11.37
C ARG A 82 30.27 21.43 9.94
N PHE A 83 29.07 20.92 9.69
CA PHE A 83 28.57 20.75 8.34
C PHE A 83 28.53 22.12 7.68
N ASN A 84 29.17 22.23 6.52
CA ASN A 84 29.17 23.45 5.74
C ASN A 84 28.23 23.29 4.53
N LEU A 85 27.82 24.40 3.92
CA LEU A 85 26.96 24.36 2.73
C LEU A 85 27.63 23.59 1.57
N GLY A 86 28.96 23.56 1.52
CA GLY A 86 29.71 22.76 0.54
C GLY A 86 29.50 21.25 0.69
N ASP A 87 29.26 20.76 1.92
CA ASP A 87 28.97 19.34 2.16
C ASP A 87 27.56 18.99 1.64
N ALA A 88 26.61 19.93 1.75
CA ALA A 88 25.26 19.77 1.22
C ALA A 88 25.28 19.61 -0.32
N HIS A 89 26.02 20.48 -1.02
CA HIS A 89 26.17 20.39 -2.47
C HIS A 89 26.95 19.14 -2.92
N ALA A 90 27.92 18.67 -2.12
CA ALA A 90 28.63 17.43 -2.41
C ALA A 90 27.70 16.20 -2.30
N ILE A 91 26.78 16.19 -1.34
CA ILE A 91 25.77 15.13 -1.17
C ILE A 91 24.78 15.15 -2.34
N GLU A 92 24.34 16.33 -2.78
CA GLU A 92 23.47 16.50 -3.95
C GLU A 92 24.15 16.02 -5.24
N ALA A 93 25.44 16.32 -5.42
CA ALA A 93 26.21 15.90 -6.59
C ALA A 93 26.53 14.39 -6.61
N ALA A 94 26.75 13.78 -5.43
CA ALA A 94 27.11 12.37 -5.32
C ALA A 94 25.90 11.43 -5.31
N CYS A 95 24.73 11.88 -4.85
CA CYS A 95 23.52 11.08 -4.70
C CYS A 95 22.33 11.70 -5.46
N PRO A 96 22.03 11.24 -6.69
CA PRO A 96 20.92 11.74 -7.51
C PRO A 96 19.51 11.53 -6.92
N GLY A 97 19.39 10.71 -5.86
CA GLY A 97 18.13 10.37 -5.21
C GLY A 97 17.76 11.27 -4.02
N VAL A 98 18.58 12.27 -3.70
CA VAL A 98 18.28 13.21 -2.61
C VAL A 98 17.34 14.30 -3.13
N LEU A 99 16.10 14.31 -2.63
CA LEU A 99 15.10 15.30 -3.02
C LEU A 99 15.28 16.66 -2.31
N TYR A 100 15.81 16.64 -1.09
CA TYR A 100 16.01 17.83 -0.24
C TYR A 100 17.24 17.62 0.65
N VAL A 101 18.08 18.66 0.79
CA VAL A 101 19.24 18.72 1.70
C VAL A 101 19.04 19.83 2.72
#